data_AF-A0A160YY86-F1
#
_entry.id   AF-A0A160YY86-F1
#
_cell.length_a   1.000
_cell.length_b   1.000
_cell.length_c   1.000
_cell.angle_alpha   90.00
_cell.angle_beta   90.00
_cell.angle_gamma   90.00
#
_symmetry.space_group_name_H-M   'P 1'
#
loop_
_entity.id
_entity.type
_entity.pdbx_description
1 polymer ?
#
loop_
_entity_poly.entity_id
_entity_poly.type
_entity_poly.pdbx_seq_one_letter_code
_entity_poly.pdbx_strand_id
1 'polypeptide(L)'
;HNCEGGGELLCLGFFTILYVMFTWWRDIIREALFEGQHTLAVQQGLRMGMILFIVSEIMFFFAFFWAFFTSSISPVFNIGGVWPPTDIVAISPWGLPFLNTLLLLSSGASVTWAHHAIVGGFK
;
A
#
# COMPACT_ATOMS: atom_id res chain seq x y z
N HIS A 1 -19.98 -24.07 9.57
CA HIS A 1 -19.05 -24.22 10.70
C HIS A 1 -19.39 -23.15 11.74
N ASN A 2 -20.20 -23.49 12.75
CA ASN A 2 -20.54 -22.61 13.88
C ASN A 2 -19.37 -22.62 14.89
N CYS A 3 -18.26 -21.96 14.54
CA CYS A 3 -17.22 -21.69 15.52
C CYS A 3 -17.72 -20.59 16.46
N GLU A 4 -18.25 -20.97 17.62
CA GLU A 4 -18.46 -20.04 18.73
C GLU A 4 -17.13 -19.33 19.04
N GLY A 5 -17.14 -17.99 19.14
CA GLY A 5 -15.94 -17.19 19.43
C GLY A 5 -15.06 -16.81 18.22
N GLY A 6 -15.45 -17.12 16.98
CA GLY A 6 -14.64 -16.79 15.78
C GLY A 6 -14.37 -15.28 15.60
N GLY A 7 -15.34 -14.42 15.94
CA GLY A 7 -15.17 -12.97 15.89
C GLY A 7 -14.19 -12.46 16.94
N GLU A 8 -14.25 -13.00 18.17
CA GLU A 8 -13.32 -12.67 19.24
C GLU A 8 -11.89 -13.09 18.88
N LEU A 9 -11.73 -14.28 18.29
CA LEU A 9 -10.44 -14.75 17.81
C LEU A 9 -9.87 -13.86 16.69
N LEU A 10 -10.70 -13.42 15.74
CA LEU A 10 -10.29 -12.49 14.69
C LEU A 10 -9.83 -11.15 15.28
N CYS A 11 -10.62 -10.58 16.21
CA CYS A 11 -10.25 -9.32 16.87
C CYS A 11 -8.95 -9.48 17.66
N LEU A 12 -8.82 -10.54 18.45
CA LEU A 12 -7.61 -10.83 19.22
C LEU A 12 -6.39 -11.00 18.28
N GLY A 13 -6.52 -11.77 17.21
CA GLY A 13 -5.48 -11.94 16.19
C GLY A 13 -5.08 -10.62 15.52
N PHE A 14 -6.05 -9.79 15.16
CA PHE A 14 -5.79 -8.49 14.57
C PHE A 14 -5.03 -7.55 15.54
N PHE A 15 -5.48 -7.42 16.79
CA PHE A 15 -4.82 -6.57 17.78
C PHE A 15 -3.43 -7.08 18.17
N THR A 16 -3.24 -8.40 18.25
CA THR A 16 -1.92 -8.98 18.52
C THR A 16 -0.94 -8.71 17.38
N ILE A 17 -1.35 -8.80 16.12
CA ILE A 17 -0.51 -8.41 14.97
C ILE A 17 -0.10 -6.94 15.07
N LEU A 18 -1.06 -6.03 15.31
CA LEU A 18 -0.76 -4.61 15.46
C LEU A 18 0.20 -4.33 16.62
N TYR A 19 0.01 -5.01 17.75
CA TYR A 19 0.88 -4.90 18.91
C TYR A 19 2.31 -5.36 18.59
N VAL A 20 2.47 -6.53 17.95
CA VAL A 20 3.78 -7.04 17.54
C VAL A 20 4.45 -6.09 16.56
N MET A 21 3.74 -5.60 15.53
CA MET A 21 4.27 -4.62 14.57
C MET A 21 4.77 -3.35 15.26
N PHE A 22 3.99 -2.80 16.19
CA PHE A 22 4.39 -1.61 16.95
C PHE A 22 5.65 -1.85 17.79
N THR A 23 5.68 -2.96 18.57
CA THR A 23 6.84 -3.27 19.41
C THR A 23 8.08 -3.56 18.59
N TRP A 24 7.93 -4.22 17.44
CA TRP A 24 9.03 -4.56 16.55
C TRP A 24 9.65 -3.31 15.92
N TRP A 25 8.84 -2.40 15.37
CA TRP A 25 9.36 -1.14 14.81
C TRP A 25 9.99 -0.25 15.86
N ARG A 26 9.41 -0.19 17.06
CA ARG A 26 10.02 0.52 18.19
C ARG A 26 11.43 0.00 18.48
N ASP A 27 11.61 -1.32 18.46
CA ASP A 27 12.90 -1.93 18.76
C ASP A 27 13.91 -1.73 17.61
N ILE A 28 13.48 -1.76 16.34
CA ILE A 28 14.33 -1.36 15.19
C ILE A 28 14.80 0.09 15.32
N ILE A 29 13.91 1.02 15.70
CA ILE A 29 14.28 2.43 15.90
C ILE A 29 15.30 2.57 17.04
N ARG A 30 15.15 1.79 18.12
CA ARG A 30 16.09 1.80 19.24
C ARG A 30 17.46 1.30 18.86
N GLU A 31 17.52 0.18 18.13
CA GLU A 31 18.76 -0.38 17.59
C GLU A 31 19.48 0.63 16.68
N ALA A 32 18.72 1.34 15.84
CA ALA A 32 19.25 2.35 14.94
C ALA A 32 19.81 3.59 15.66
N LEU A 33 19.05 4.15 16.63
CA LEU A 33 19.35 5.46 17.22
C LEU A 33 20.23 5.37 18.47
N PHE A 34 20.03 4.37 19.32
CA PHE A 34 20.71 4.29 20.63
C PHE A 34 21.84 3.27 20.66
N GLU A 35 21.75 2.19 19.88
CA GLU A 35 22.77 1.12 19.87
C GLU A 35 23.75 1.24 18.70
N GLY A 36 23.42 2.03 17.67
CA GLY A 36 24.32 2.36 16.56
C GLY A 36 24.64 1.17 15.63
N GLN A 37 23.83 0.11 15.63
CA GLN A 37 24.11 -1.13 14.88
C GLN A 37 23.87 -1.01 13.36
N HIS A 38 23.26 0.09 12.90
CA HIS A 38 22.97 0.35 11.48
C HIS A 38 24.21 0.82 10.70
N THR A 39 25.16 -0.10 10.49
CA THR A 39 26.32 0.12 9.61
C THR A 39 25.89 0.41 8.16
N LEU A 40 26.80 0.95 7.34
CA LEU A 40 26.49 1.26 5.94
C LEU A 40 25.99 0.04 5.14
N ALA A 41 26.56 -1.15 5.41
CA ALA A 41 26.12 -2.39 4.78
C ALA A 41 24.66 -2.74 5.17
N VAL A 42 24.31 -2.59 6.46
CA VAL A 42 22.94 -2.82 6.95
C VAL A 42 21.96 -1.82 6.31
N GLN A 43 22.31 -0.54 6.24
CA GLN A 43 21.46 0.48 5.61
C GLN A 43 21.23 0.22 4.13
N GLN A 44 22.25 -0.21 3.40
CA GLN A 44 22.12 -0.65 2.01
C GLN A 44 21.22 -1.87 1.89
N GLY A 45 21.36 -2.85 2.78
CA GLY A 45 20.49 -4.03 2.88
C GLY A 45 19.03 -3.66 3.11
N LEU A 46 18.74 -2.76 4.05
CA LEU A 46 17.39 -2.27 4.33
C LEU A 46 16.79 -1.54 3.11
N ARG A 47 17.58 -0.72 2.41
CA ARG A 47 17.14 -0.05 1.18
C ARG A 47 16.77 -1.05 0.08
N MET A 48 17.62 -2.05 -0.15
CA MET A 48 17.34 -3.11 -1.13
C MET A 48 16.12 -3.94 -0.72
N GLY A 49 15.97 -4.26 0.56
CA GLY A 49 14.80 -4.95 1.10
C GLY A 49 13.50 -4.18 0.84
N MET A 50 13.49 -2.86 1.10
CA MET A 50 12.32 -2.03 0.82
C MET A 50 12.01 -1.92 -0.68
N ILE A 51 13.03 -1.84 -1.55
CA ILE A 51 12.81 -1.85 -3.00
C ILE A 51 12.18 -3.18 -3.44
N LEU A 52 12.71 -4.32 -2.98
CA LEU A 52 12.17 -5.64 -3.32
C LEU A 52 10.75 -5.83 -2.82
N PHE A 53 10.44 -5.34 -1.60
CA PHE A 53 9.09 -5.34 -1.05
C PHE A 53 8.12 -4.51 -1.93
N ILE A 54 8.50 -3.30 -2.33
CA ILE A 54 7.69 -2.46 -3.24
C ILE A 54 7.48 -3.17 -4.58
N VAL A 55 8.51 -3.83 -5.13
CA VAL A 55 8.38 -4.60 -6.37
C VAL A 55 7.40 -5.76 -6.21
N SER A 56 7.40 -6.47 -5.07
CA SER A 56 6.40 -7.52 -4.82
C SER A 56 4.97 -6.96 -4.74
N GLU A 57 4.77 -5.78 -4.15
CA GLU A 57 3.46 -5.11 -4.11
C GLU A 57 3.00 -4.67 -5.51
N ILE A 58 3.91 -4.17 -6.36
CA ILE A 58 3.58 -3.84 -7.76
C ILE A 58 3.09 -5.09 -8.51
N MET A 59 3.73 -6.24 -8.31
CA MET A 59 3.31 -7.51 -8.94
C MET A 59 1.97 -8.02 -8.38
N PHE A 60 1.70 -7.80 -7.09
CA PHE A 60 0.40 -8.07 -6.50
C PHE A 60 -0.71 -7.22 -7.15
N PHE A 61 -0.50 -5.92 -7.34
CA PHE A 61 -1.45 -5.07 -8.07
C PHE A 61 -1.55 -5.42 -9.56
N PHE A 62 -0.45 -5.84 -10.19
CA PHE A 62 -0.44 -6.31 -11.57
C PHE A 62 -1.42 -7.46 -11.79
N ALA A 63 -1.54 -8.40 -10.84
CA ALA A 63 -2.51 -9.49 -10.94
C ALA A 63 -3.96 -8.99 -10.99
N PHE A 64 -4.32 -7.97 -10.20
CA PHE A 64 -5.66 -7.37 -10.25
C PHE A 64 -5.91 -6.61 -11.56
N PHE A 65 -4.93 -5.84 -12.05
CA PHE A 65 -5.04 -5.18 -13.34
C PHE A 65 -5.17 -6.20 -14.49
N TRP A 66 -4.42 -7.29 -14.44
CA TRP A 66 -4.52 -8.38 -15.39
C TRP A 66 -5.93 -8.99 -15.41
N ALA A 67 -6.50 -9.26 -14.23
CA ALA A 67 -7.88 -9.74 -14.12
C ALA A 67 -8.88 -8.72 -14.68
N PHE A 68 -8.74 -7.45 -14.34
CA PHE A 68 -9.59 -6.37 -14.85
C PHE A 68 -9.54 -6.28 -16.38
N PHE A 69 -8.35 -6.20 -16.98
CA PHE A 69 -8.20 -6.08 -18.43
C PHE A 69 -8.71 -7.31 -19.18
N THR A 70 -8.44 -8.51 -18.65
CA THR A 70 -8.96 -9.75 -19.25
C THR A 70 -10.48 -9.73 -19.29
N SER A 71 -11.14 -9.30 -18.21
CA SER A 71 -12.60 -9.22 -18.14
C SER A 71 -13.19 -8.05 -18.95
N SER A 72 -12.50 -6.90 -19.04
CA SER A 72 -13.04 -5.71 -19.71
C SER A 72 -12.81 -5.69 -21.22
N ILE A 73 -11.73 -6.29 -21.72
CA ILE A 73 -11.39 -6.31 -23.15
C ILE A 73 -12.25 -7.32 -23.91
N SER A 74 -12.57 -8.46 -23.29
CA SER A 74 -13.41 -9.51 -23.87
C SER A 74 -14.56 -9.87 -22.91
N PRO A 75 -15.54 -8.95 -22.73
CA PRO A 75 -16.64 -9.16 -21.81
C PRO A 75 -17.48 -10.38 -22.24
N VAL A 76 -17.87 -11.21 -21.28
CA VAL A 76 -18.68 -12.40 -21.54
C VAL A 76 -20.08 -12.03 -22.00
N PHE A 77 -20.64 -12.82 -22.92
CA PHE A 77 -21.99 -12.60 -23.46
C PHE A 77 -23.09 -12.57 -22.39
N ASN A 78 -22.88 -13.28 -21.27
CA ASN A 78 -23.81 -13.32 -20.13
C ASN A 78 -24.00 -11.95 -19.45
N ILE A 79 -23.10 -10.99 -19.70
CA ILE A 79 -23.16 -9.62 -19.15
C ILE A 79 -23.53 -8.61 -20.25
N GLY A 80 -24.01 -9.07 -21.41
CA GLY A 80 -24.40 -8.24 -22.54
C GLY A 80 -23.29 -7.96 -23.55
N GLY A 81 -22.08 -8.53 -23.35
CA GLY A 81 -20.97 -8.41 -24.31
C GLY A 81 -20.41 -7.00 -24.46
N VAL A 82 -20.70 -6.10 -23.51
CA VAL A 82 -20.25 -4.70 -23.50
C VAL A 82 -19.62 -4.35 -22.15
N TRP A 83 -18.72 -3.37 -22.16
CA TRP A 83 -18.11 -2.81 -20.96
C TRP A 83 -18.29 -1.29 -20.94
N PRO A 84 -18.77 -0.70 -19.83
CA PRO A 84 -19.27 -1.35 -18.61
C PRO A 84 -20.57 -2.15 -18.87
N PRO A 85 -20.90 -3.11 -18.00
CA PRO A 85 -22.18 -3.83 -18.03
C PRO A 85 -23.37 -2.87 -18.06
N THR A 86 -24.45 -3.24 -18.74
CA THR A 86 -25.59 -2.36 -19.07
C THR A 86 -26.26 -1.69 -17.87
N ASP A 87 -26.23 -2.31 -16.69
CA ASP A 87 -26.87 -1.79 -15.48
C ASP A 87 -25.90 -1.07 -14.52
N ILE A 88 -24.62 -0.95 -14.89
CA ILE A 88 -23.59 -0.30 -14.07
C ILE A 88 -23.30 1.10 -14.60
N VAL A 89 -23.70 2.11 -13.82
CA VAL A 89 -23.32 3.50 -14.08
C VAL A 89 -21.89 3.72 -13.61
N ALA A 90 -20.97 3.96 -14.54
CA ALA A 90 -19.58 4.26 -14.22
C ALA A 90 -19.45 5.59 -13.47
N ILE A 91 -18.58 5.64 -12.48
CA ILE A 91 -18.25 6.87 -11.75
C ILE A 91 -17.54 7.81 -12.72
N SER A 92 -17.98 9.07 -12.79
CA SER A 92 -17.31 10.08 -13.60
C SER A 92 -15.86 10.30 -13.11
N PRO A 93 -14.86 10.24 -14.01
CA PRO A 93 -13.46 10.42 -13.62
C PRO A 93 -13.16 11.85 -13.12
N TRP A 94 -13.97 12.84 -13.51
CA TRP A 94 -13.74 14.27 -13.23
C TRP A 94 -14.22 14.76 -11.87
N GLY A 95 -14.93 13.91 -11.11
CA GLY A 95 -15.42 14.25 -9.77
C GLY A 95 -14.41 13.92 -8.68
N LEU A 96 -14.84 13.06 -7.76
CA LEU A 96 -14.01 12.60 -6.64
C LEU A 96 -12.70 11.91 -7.07
N PRO A 97 -12.66 11.04 -8.11
CA PRO A 97 -11.41 10.40 -8.51
C PRO A 97 -10.32 11.41 -8.91
N PHE A 98 -10.69 12.45 -9.67
CA PHE A 98 -9.76 13.51 -10.07
C PHE A 98 -9.21 14.29 -8.88
N LEU A 99 -10.07 14.67 -7.91
CA LEU A 99 -9.64 15.33 -6.69
C LEU A 99 -8.64 14.47 -5.90
N ASN A 100 -8.88 13.16 -5.79
CA ASN A 100 -7.97 12.24 -5.13
C ASN A 100 -6.61 12.17 -5.84
N THR A 101 -6.59 12.19 -7.18
CA THR A 101 -5.33 12.25 -7.95
C THR A 101 -4.56 13.54 -7.65
N LEU A 102 -5.24 14.69 -7.62
CA LEU A 102 -4.61 15.97 -7.28
C LEU A 102 -4.04 15.96 -5.85
N LEU A 103 -4.79 15.43 -4.88
CA LEU A 103 -4.33 15.28 -3.50
C LEU A 103 -3.07 14.41 -3.43
N LEU A 104 -3.07 13.25 -4.09
CA LEU A 104 -1.90 12.36 -4.12
C LEU A 104 -0.69 13.04 -4.78
N LEU A 105 -0.86 13.71 -5.92
CA LEU A 105 0.24 14.44 -6.58
C LEU A 105 0.80 15.57 -5.71
N SER A 106 -0.08 16.37 -5.10
CA SER A 106 0.33 17.44 -4.18
C SER A 106 1.05 16.89 -2.94
N SER A 107 0.60 15.76 -2.40
CA SER A 107 1.28 15.08 -1.29
C SER A 107 2.68 14.62 -1.68
N GLY A 108 2.85 14.09 -2.91
CA GLY A 108 4.17 13.72 -3.44
C GLY A 108 5.12 14.92 -3.52
N ALA A 109 4.64 16.05 -4.05
CA ALA A 109 5.42 17.29 -4.10
C ALA A 109 5.82 17.78 -2.69
N SER A 110 4.90 17.70 -1.72
CA SER A 110 5.19 18.09 -0.33
C SER A 110 6.25 17.19 0.33
N VAL A 111 6.23 15.89 0.06
CA VAL A 111 7.23 14.94 0.57
C VAL A 111 8.59 15.17 -0.08
N THR A 112 8.64 15.42 -1.40
CA THR A 112 9.89 15.78 -2.08
C THR A 112 10.49 17.05 -1.48
N TRP A 113 9.66 18.06 -1.21
CA TRP A 113 10.13 19.28 -0.55
C TRP A 113 10.64 19.01 0.87
N ALA A 114 9.89 18.26 1.69
CA ALA A 114 10.34 17.88 3.03
C ALA A 114 11.67 17.13 3.02
N HIS A 115 11.86 16.21 2.06
CA HIS A 115 13.13 15.51 1.88
C HIS A 115 14.28 16.49 1.56
N HIS A 116 14.08 17.43 0.63
CA HIS A 116 15.10 18.44 0.33
C HIS A 116 15.38 19.38 1.51
N ALA A 117 14.38 19.71 2.33
CA ALA A 117 14.56 20.50 3.54
C ALA A 117 15.46 19.77 4.56
N ILE A 118 15.20 18.48 4.81
CA ILE A 118 16.01 17.64 5.69
C ILE A 118 17.46 17.54 5.18
N VAL A 119 17.65 17.29 3.87
CA VAL A 119 18.99 17.23 3.26
C VAL A 119 19.71 18.59 3.32
N GLY A 120 18.97 19.69 3.19
CA GLY A 120 19.48 21.05 3.36
C GLY A 120 19.76 21.47 4.81
N GLY A 121 19.43 20.63 5.79
CA GLY A 121 19.61 20.93 7.22
C GLY A 121 18.57 21.87 7.81
N PHE A 122 17.50 22.18 7.07
CA PHE A 122 16.37 22.96 7.58
C PHE A 122 15.46 22.05 8.42
N LYS A 123 15.18 22.47 9.65
CA LYS A 123 14.31 21.78 10.61
C LYS A 123 12.90 22.34 10.57
#